data_AF-A0A5C3N892-F1
#
_entry.id   AF-A0A5C3N892-F1
#
_cell.length_a   1.000
_cell.length_b   1.000
_cell.length_c   1.000
_cell.angle_alpha   90.00
_cell.angle_beta   90.00
_cell.angle_gamma   90.00
#
_symmetry.space_group_name_H-M   'P 1'
#
loop_
_entity.id
_entity.type
_entity.pdbx_description
1 polymer ?
#
loop_
_entity_poly.entity_id
_entity_poly.type
_entity_poly.pdbx_seq_one_letter_code
_entity_poly.pdbx_strand_id
1 'polypeptide(L)'
;QEVNMRIVGVLCGKDLPPHLRQPYKKQYLQQYVQLTGFSCLSWKDVISGLNIIHQHMSRMFKDGVMHDWLASEFQEHVALDISSQYFTQKKSVNSSSSIPFNAQVDPKGILTKLIDDGWIHTADNTVGYYQTTETGNEKCIKANPAMFRIGDIVEADVGFIAIPQDGHYRMGLVLRELTLVNSS
;
A
#
# COMPACT_ATOMS: atom_id res chain seq x y z
N GLN A 1 -3.65 -9.62 16.04
CA GLN A 1 -2.36 -9.73 15.34
C GLN A 1 -2.63 -9.39 13.89
N GLU A 2 -1.99 -8.36 13.35
CA GLU A 2 -2.13 -8.00 11.93
C GLU A 2 -1.35 -9.01 11.09
N VAL A 3 -1.94 -9.48 10.00
CA VAL A 3 -1.28 -10.40 9.05
C VAL A 3 -0.77 -9.56 7.90
N ASN A 4 0.54 -9.59 7.69
CA ASN A 4 1.16 -8.97 6.51
C ASN A 4 1.75 -10.05 5.60
N MET A 5 1.79 -9.75 4.31
CA MET A 5 2.40 -10.59 3.27
C MET A 5 3.47 -9.79 2.56
N ARG A 6 4.66 -10.38 2.40
CA ARG A 6 5.71 -9.82 1.54
C ARG A 6 5.50 -10.27 0.10
N ILE A 7 5.53 -9.31 -0.82
CA ILE A 7 5.30 -9.54 -2.24
C ILE A 7 6.46 -8.92 -3.02
N VAL A 8 7.17 -9.75 -3.78
CA VAL A 8 8.20 -9.28 -4.72
C VAL A 8 7.59 -9.17 -6.10
N GLY A 9 7.74 -8.01 -6.75
CA GLY A 9 7.23 -7.76 -8.08
C GLY A 9 7.92 -6.60 -8.78
N VAL A 10 7.58 -6.38 -10.04
CA VAL A 10 8.03 -5.23 -10.81
C VAL A 10 7.04 -4.09 -10.65
N LEU A 11 7.55 -2.90 -10.32
CA LEU A 11 6.76 -1.69 -10.19
C LEU A 11 6.31 -1.20 -11.57
N CYS A 12 5.01 -1.35 -11.90
CA CYS A 12 4.45 -0.96 -13.20
C CYS A 12 3.60 0.32 -13.15
N GLY A 13 3.16 0.74 -11.96
CA GLY A 13 2.45 1.99 -11.72
C GLY A 13 2.77 2.57 -10.34
N LYS A 14 2.76 3.90 -10.18
CA LYS A 14 2.99 4.52 -8.87
C LYS A 14 2.41 5.92 -8.72
N ASP A 15 1.99 6.25 -7.52
CA ASP A 15 1.72 7.60 -7.03
C ASP A 15 2.35 7.72 -5.63
N LEU A 16 3.63 8.10 -5.61
CA LEU A 16 4.45 8.12 -4.41
C LEU A 16 4.89 9.54 -4.06
N PRO A 17 5.07 9.85 -2.77
CA PRO A 17 5.56 11.15 -2.34
C PRO A 17 6.95 11.46 -2.90
N PRO A 18 7.37 12.74 -2.93
CA PRO A 18 6.65 13.92 -2.42
C PRO A 18 5.66 14.53 -3.44
N HIS A 19 5.40 13.85 -4.55
CA HIS A 19 4.48 14.34 -5.57
C HIS A 19 3.04 14.07 -5.13
N LEU A 20 2.20 15.12 -5.15
CA LEU A 20 0.79 15.03 -4.80
C LEU A 20 -0.03 15.58 -5.96
N ARG A 21 -1.03 14.80 -6.38
CA ARG A 21 -1.96 15.23 -7.43
C ARG A 21 -3.01 16.18 -6.86
N GLN A 22 -3.23 17.28 -7.56
CA GLN A 22 -4.32 18.20 -7.26
C GLN A 22 -5.60 17.76 -7.98
N PRO A 23 -6.80 18.05 -7.42
CA PRO A 23 -7.05 18.75 -6.16
C PRO A 23 -6.80 17.88 -4.92
N TYR A 24 -6.39 18.49 -3.80
CA TYR A 24 -6.07 17.81 -2.54
C TYR A 24 -7.33 17.40 -1.75
N LYS A 25 -8.10 16.46 -2.29
CA LYS A 25 -9.21 15.85 -1.57
C LYS A 25 -8.67 14.80 -0.60
N LYS A 26 -8.60 15.13 0.70
CA LYS A 26 -7.96 14.33 1.78
C LYS A 26 -8.33 12.84 1.77
N GLN A 27 -9.60 12.54 1.51
CA GLN A 27 -10.14 11.17 1.43
C GLN A 27 -9.63 10.33 0.24
N TYR A 28 -8.97 10.96 -0.73
CA TYR A 28 -8.41 10.31 -1.92
C TYR A 28 -6.89 10.44 -1.99
N LEU A 29 -6.26 11.12 -1.03
CA LEU A 29 -4.81 11.27 -0.99
C LEU A 29 -4.19 10.00 -0.41
N GLN A 30 -3.42 9.30 -1.24
CA GLN A 30 -2.82 8.02 -0.91
C GLN A 30 -1.42 7.87 -1.51
N GLN A 31 -0.67 6.96 -0.90
CA GLN A 31 0.57 6.41 -1.42
C GLN A 31 0.19 5.13 -2.15
N TYR A 32 0.52 5.01 -3.43
CA TYR A 32 0.05 3.92 -4.28
C TYR A 32 1.17 3.33 -5.13
N VAL A 33 1.14 2.01 -5.26
CA VAL A 33 1.95 1.24 -6.20
C VAL A 33 1.09 0.20 -6.91
N GLN A 34 1.43 -0.06 -8.16
CA GLN A 34 0.95 -1.19 -8.92
C GLN A 34 2.11 -2.14 -9.19
N LEU A 35 1.96 -3.40 -8.79
CA LEU A 35 2.98 -4.42 -8.97
C LEU A 35 2.51 -5.50 -9.94
N THR A 36 3.40 -6.00 -10.77
CA THR A 36 3.15 -7.19 -11.60
C THR A 36 4.36 -8.12 -11.57
N GLY A 37 4.11 -9.42 -11.72
CA GLY A 37 5.17 -10.43 -11.80
C GLY A 37 5.57 -10.82 -13.22
N PHE A 38 4.99 -10.20 -14.26
CA PHE A 38 5.22 -10.55 -15.69
C PHE A 38 5.21 -12.06 -15.97
N SER A 39 4.22 -12.77 -15.41
CA SER A 39 4.05 -14.23 -15.55
C SER A 39 5.11 -15.11 -14.87
N CYS A 40 5.91 -14.57 -13.96
CA CYS A 40 6.78 -15.37 -13.10
C CYS A 40 5.98 -16.40 -12.29
N LEU A 41 6.50 -17.61 -12.12
CA LEU A 41 5.81 -18.69 -11.40
C LEU A 41 5.47 -18.31 -9.96
N SER A 42 6.37 -17.60 -9.27
CA SER A 42 6.12 -17.11 -7.91
C SER A 42 4.95 -16.13 -7.82
N TRP A 43 4.60 -15.45 -8.92
CA TRP A 43 3.46 -14.54 -8.96
C TRP A 43 2.13 -15.29 -8.85
N LYS A 44 2.03 -16.50 -9.41
CA LYS A 44 0.84 -17.34 -9.25
C LYS A 44 0.61 -17.72 -7.79
N ASP A 45 1.68 -18.00 -7.06
CA ASP A 45 1.62 -18.31 -5.64
C ASP A 45 1.17 -17.10 -4.81
N VAL A 46 1.63 -15.90 -5.16
CA VAL A 46 1.15 -14.63 -4.57
C VAL A 46 -0.37 -14.49 -4.78
N ILE A 47 -0.86 -14.63 -6.02
CA ILE A 47 -2.30 -14.51 -6.31
C ILE A 47 -3.11 -15.58 -5.58
N SER A 48 -2.61 -16.82 -5.54
CA SER A 48 -3.23 -17.91 -4.78
C SER A 48 -3.31 -17.58 -3.27
N GLY A 49 -2.22 -17.05 -2.70
CA GLY A 49 -2.17 -16.60 -1.31
C GLY A 49 -3.19 -15.49 -1.01
N LEU A 50 -3.32 -14.52 -1.91
CA LEU A 50 -4.32 -13.44 -1.80
C LEU A 50 -5.76 -13.97 -1.85
N ASN A 51 -6.04 -14.96 -2.70
CA ASN A 51 -7.35 -15.63 -2.73
C ASN A 51 -7.64 -16.38 -1.42
N ILE A 52 -6.65 -17.04 -0.81
CA ILE A 52 -6.82 -17.69 0.50
C ILE A 52 -7.13 -16.67 1.59
N ILE A 53 -6.45 -15.52 1.59
CA ILE A 53 -6.70 -14.41 2.53
C ILE A 53 -8.10 -13.85 2.32
N HIS A 54 -8.50 -13.60 1.06
CA HIS A 54 -9.86 -13.16 0.73
C HIS A 54 -10.92 -14.13 1.25
N GLN A 55 -10.76 -15.43 1.01
CA GLN A 55 -11.68 -16.44 1.53
C GLN A 55 -11.75 -16.44 3.05
N HIS A 56 -10.62 -16.20 3.72
CA HIS A 56 -10.60 -16.08 5.18
C HIS A 56 -11.37 -14.85 5.66
N MET A 57 -11.13 -13.69 5.04
CA MET A 57 -11.85 -12.46 5.36
C MET A 57 -13.34 -12.59 5.07
N SER A 58 -13.73 -13.21 3.95
CA SER A 58 -15.14 -13.38 3.57
C SER A 58 -15.94 -14.15 4.63
N ARG A 59 -15.32 -15.13 5.31
CA ARG A 59 -15.97 -15.88 6.40
C ARG A 59 -16.27 -15.04 7.64
N MET A 60 -15.72 -13.84 7.75
CA MET A 60 -16.03 -12.90 8.84
C MET A 60 -17.32 -12.11 8.57
N PHE A 61 -17.87 -12.18 7.36
CA PHE A 61 -19.09 -11.51 6.94
C PHE A 61 -20.19 -12.54 6.66
N LYS A 62 -21.44 -12.07 6.55
CA LYS A 62 -22.52 -12.93 6.03
C LYS A 62 -22.24 -13.29 4.57
N ASP A 63 -22.68 -14.47 4.16
CA ASP A 63 -22.54 -14.94 2.78
C ASP A 63 -23.04 -13.89 1.77
N GLY A 64 -22.24 -13.62 0.74
CA GLY A 64 -22.54 -12.65 -0.32
C GLY A 64 -22.32 -11.17 0.04
N VAL A 65 -21.93 -10.86 1.28
CA VAL A 65 -21.65 -9.46 1.68
C VAL A 65 -20.27 -9.01 1.22
N MET A 66 -19.27 -9.89 1.25
CA MET A 66 -17.94 -9.60 0.74
C MET A 66 -17.88 -9.91 -0.76
N HIS A 67 -17.57 -8.91 -1.59
CA HIS A 67 -17.36 -9.09 -3.01
C HIS A 67 -16.13 -9.96 -3.27
N ASP A 68 -16.17 -10.68 -4.38
CA ASP A 68 -15.01 -11.38 -4.91
C ASP A 68 -13.84 -10.41 -5.09
N TRP A 69 -12.65 -10.85 -4.68
CA TRP A 69 -11.44 -10.09 -4.94
C TRP A 69 -10.92 -10.41 -6.34
N LEU A 70 -10.72 -9.36 -7.13
CA LEU A 70 -10.14 -9.45 -8.46
C LEU A 70 -8.85 -8.63 -8.47
N ALA A 71 -7.79 -9.26 -8.97
CA ALA A 71 -6.56 -8.55 -9.31
C ALA A 71 -6.82 -7.58 -10.47
N SER A 72 -6.02 -6.52 -10.55
CA SER A 72 -6.05 -5.61 -11.69
C SER A 72 -5.23 -6.16 -12.85
N GLU A 73 -5.18 -5.41 -13.95
CA GLU A 73 -4.37 -5.73 -15.12
C GLU A 73 -3.45 -4.57 -15.49
N PHE A 74 -2.25 -4.91 -15.95
CA PHE A 74 -1.31 -4.00 -16.58
C PHE A 74 -0.79 -4.67 -17.85
N GLN A 75 -1.12 -4.11 -19.02
CA GLN A 75 -0.73 -4.66 -20.34
C GLN A 75 -1.03 -6.17 -20.44
N GLU A 76 -2.26 -6.58 -20.11
CA GLU A 76 -2.72 -7.98 -20.14
C GLU A 76 -2.05 -8.92 -19.10
N HIS A 77 -1.17 -8.38 -18.25
CA HIS A 77 -0.61 -9.10 -17.11
C HIS A 77 -1.36 -8.80 -15.82
N VAL A 78 -1.61 -9.84 -15.03
CA VAL A 78 -2.18 -9.71 -13.69
C VAL A 78 -1.31 -8.79 -12.82
N ALA A 79 -1.95 -7.83 -12.19
CA ALA A 79 -1.32 -6.79 -11.38
C ALA A 79 -2.05 -6.57 -10.05
N LEU A 80 -1.33 -6.01 -9.08
CA LEU A 80 -1.82 -5.73 -7.74
C LEU A 80 -1.80 -4.23 -7.48
N ASP A 81 -2.96 -3.68 -7.13
CA ASP A 81 -3.10 -2.31 -6.66
C ASP A 81 -2.95 -2.27 -5.14
N ILE A 82 -1.90 -1.63 -4.65
CA ILE A 82 -1.57 -1.57 -3.23
C ILE A 82 -1.46 -0.11 -2.82
N SER A 83 -2.15 0.28 -1.75
CA SER A 83 -2.22 1.70 -1.36
C SER A 83 -2.38 1.92 0.13
N SER A 84 -1.90 3.07 0.61
CA SER A 84 -2.13 3.55 1.97
C SER A 84 -2.53 5.02 1.97
N GLN A 85 -3.68 5.32 2.59
CA GLN A 85 -4.17 6.69 2.73
C GLN A 85 -3.21 7.51 3.59
N TYR A 86 -2.98 8.78 3.23
CA TYR A 86 -2.21 9.69 4.07
C TYR A 86 -2.97 10.11 5.33
N PHE A 87 -4.30 10.06 5.30
CA PHE A 87 -5.15 10.54 6.38
C PHE A 87 -6.21 9.52 6.77
N THR A 88 -6.59 9.55 8.04
CA THR A 88 -7.72 8.82 8.61
C THR A 88 -8.70 9.81 9.22
N GLN A 89 -10.00 9.52 9.17
CA GLN A 89 -10.99 10.35 9.82
C GLN A 89 -10.84 10.25 11.35
N LYS A 90 -10.74 11.38 12.04
CA LYS A 90 -10.54 11.39 13.51
C LYS A 90 -11.63 10.61 14.26
N LYS A 91 -12.88 10.67 13.77
CA LYS A 91 -14.02 9.94 14.34
C LYS A 91 -13.94 8.41 14.23
N SER A 92 -13.13 7.88 13.31
CA SER A 92 -12.98 6.42 13.14
C SER A 92 -11.87 5.85 14.02
N VAL A 93 -11.23 6.67 14.85
CA VAL A 93 -10.08 6.26 15.65
C VAL A 93 -10.29 6.64 17.10
N ASN A 94 -10.38 5.65 17.98
CA ASN A 94 -10.76 5.86 19.38
C ASN A 94 -9.65 6.48 20.24
N SER A 95 -8.38 6.38 19.84
CA SER A 95 -7.25 6.77 20.70
C SER A 95 -5.94 7.12 19.97
N SER A 96 -5.92 7.20 18.64
CA SER A 96 -4.65 7.46 17.94
C SER A 96 -4.32 8.95 17.93
N SER A 97 -3.12 9.27 18.38
CA SER A 97 -2.54 10.59 18.23
C SER A 97 -2.13 10.81 16.78
N SER A 98 -2.30 12.06 16.32
CA SER A 98 -1.69 12.47 15.06
C SER A 98 -0.17 12.44 15.22
N ILE A 99 0.53 11.86 14.25
CA ILE A 99 1.99 11.87 14.18
C ILE A 99 2.45 12.79 13.03
N PRO A 100 3.66 13.36 13.09
CA PRO A 100 4.18 14.19 12.01
C PRO A 100 4.53 13.34 10.77
N PHE A 101 4.36 13.91 9.59
CA PHE A 101 4.86 13.30 8.35
C PHE A 101 6.39 13.27 8.34
N ASN A 102 6.96 12.23 7.71
CA ASN A 102 8.38 12.18 7.42
C ASN A 102 8.77 13.31 6.44
N ALA A 103 9.92 13.95 6.65
CA ALA A 103 10.41 15.03 5.78
C ALA A 103 10.66 14.60 4.32
N GLN A 104 10.93 13.32 4.06
CA GLN A 104 11.03 12.77 2.71
C GLN A 104 9.66 12.59 2.04
N VAL A 105 8.60 12.43 2.85
CA VAL A 105 7.22 12.29 2.39
C VAL A 105 6.57 13.65 2.15
N ASP A 106 6.77 14.60 3.07
CA ASP A 106 6.18 15.94 3.02
C ASP A 106 7.25 17.07 3.13
N PRO A 107 8.21 17.15 2.20
CA PRO A 107 9.32 18.12 2.28
C PRO A 107 8.87 19.58 2.26
N LYS A 108 7.66 19.87 1.77
CA LYS A 108 7.09 21.22 1.65
C LYS A 108 6.00 21.52 2.70
N GLY A 109 5.72 20.58 3.60
CA GLY A 109 4.67 20.75 4.62
C GLY A 109 3.25 20.81 4.04
N ILE A 110 3.01 20.34 2.81
CA ILE A 110 1.70 20.39 2.16
C ILE A 110 0.75 19.42 2.86
N LEU A 111 1.14 18.17 3.09
CA LEU A 111 0.31 17.19 3.80
C LEU A 111 0.05 17.63 5.24
N THR A 112 1.08 18.18 5.88
CA THR A 112 1.00 18.73 7.24
C THR A 112 -0.04 19.85 7.33
N LYS A 113 -0.08 20.76 6.35
CA LYS A 113 -1.08 21.83 6.27
C LYS A 113 -2.50 21.33 6.02
N LEU A 114 -2.66 20.10 5.54
CA LEU A 114 -3.97 19.48 5.31
C LEU A 114 -4.51 18.75 6.55
N ILE A 115 -3.75 18.62 7.64
CA ILE A 115 -4.27 18.08 8.90
C ILE A 115 -5.28 19.08 9.50
N ASP A 116 -6.41 18.58 10.00
CA ASP A 116 -7.42 19.38 10.71
C ASP A 116 -8.18 18.54 11.76
N ASP A 117 -9.25 19.09 12.33
CA ASP A 117 -10.07 18.40 13.34
C ASP A 117 -10.80 17.16 12.80
N GLY A 118 -10.99 17.06 11.49
CA GLY A 118 -11.66 15.93 10.83
C GLY A 118 -10.70 14.85 10.35
N TRP A 119 -9.49 15.21 9.94
CA TRP A 119 -8.52 14.33 9.28
C TRP A 119 -7.14 14.42 9.92
N ILE A 120 -6.64 13.27 10.38
CA ILE A 120 -5.37 13.13 11.08
C ILE A 120 -4.45 12.12 10.36
N HIS A 121 -3.14 12.25 10.55
CA HIS A 121 -2.16 11.28 10.09
C HIS A 121 -1.72 10.39 11.25
N THR A 122 -1.89 9.07 11.14
CA THR A 122 -1.55 8.11 12.20
C THR A 122 -0.41 7.19 11.76
N ALA A 123 0.08 6.37 12.70
CA ALA A 123 1.05 5.32 12.39
C ALA A 123 0.56 4.37 11.27
N ASP A 124 -0.74 4.08 11.23
CA ASP A 124 -1.34 3.22 10.19
C ASP A 124 -1.31 3.84 8.78
N ASN A 125 -1.13 5.16 8.69
CA ASN A 125 -1.00 5.87 7.42
C ASN A 125 0.46 5.96 6.93
N THR A 126 1.42 5.51 7.74
CA THR A 126 2.85 5.58 7.41
C THR A 126 3.26 4.41 6.54
N VAL A 127 4.07 4.70 5.50
CA VAL A 127 4.74 3.69 4.67
C VAL A 127 6.24 3.77 4.92
N GLY A 128 6.87 2.63 5.20
CA GLY A 128 8.33 2.49 5.25
C GLY A 128 8.91 2.43 3.84
N TYR A 129 9.96 3.20 3.55
CA TYR A 129 10.66 3.16 2.27
C TYR A 129 12.11 2.75 2.50
N TYR A 130 12.57 1.72 1.80
CA TYR A 130 13.93 1.20 1.96
C TYR A 130 14.59 0.82 0.64
N GLN A 131 15.90 0.60 0.69
CA GLN A 131 16.69 -0.02 -0.39
C GLN A 131 17.67 -1.03 0.21
N THR A 132 17.92 -2.12 -0.50
CA THR A 132 18.92 -3.13 -0.12
C THR A 132 20.33 -2.64 -0.41
N THR A 133 21.25 -2.70 0.56
CA THR A 133 22.62 -2.19 0.37
C THR A 133 23.59 -3.18 -0.28
N GLU A 134 23.39 -4.50 -0.10
CA GLU A 134 24.26 -5.55 -0.66
C GLU A 134 23.46 -6.82 -0.98
N THR A 135 23.93 -7.58 -1.98
CA THR A 135 23.35 -8.87 -2.36
C THR A 135 23.56 -9.90 -1.23
N GLY A 136 22.46 -10.41 -0.68
CA GLY A 136 22.46 -11.60 0.17
C GLY A 136 22.60 -11.38 1.69
N ASN A 137 22.75 -10.14 2.17
CA ASN A 137 22.63 -9.83 3.60
C ASN A 137 21.66 -8.66 3.81
N GLU A 138 20.62 -8.93 4.60
CA GLU A 138 19.34 -8.21 4.79
C GLU A 138 19.44 -6.78 5.38
N LYS A 139 20.51 -6.03 5.11
CA LYS A 139 20.61 -4.64 5.55
C LYS A 139 19.84 -3.74 4.60
N CYS A 140 18.67 -3.33 5.05
CA CYS A 140 17.85 -2.30 4.42
C CYS A 140 18.22 -0.93 5.01
N ILE A 141 18.47 0.07 4.16
CA ILE A 141 18.59 1.47 4.59
C ILE A 141 17.38 2.27 4.14
N LYS A 142 17.04 3.32 4.89
CA LYS A 142 15.92 4.20 4.53
C LYS A 142 16.14 4.82 3.16
N ALA A 143 15.09 4.83 2.35
CA ALA A 143 15.06 5.36 1.01
C ALA A 143 14.15 6.60 0.91
N ASN A 144 14.42 7.45 -0.07
CA ASN A 144 13.50 8.52 -0.45
C ASN A 144 12.45 7.94 -1.42
N PRO A 145 11.13 8.08 -1.16
CA PRO A 145 10.08 7.56 -2.04
C PRO A 145 10.16 8.05 -3.50
N ALA A 146 10.79 9.21 -3.74
CA ALA A 146 11.00 9.75 -5.08
C ALA A 146 11.99 8.92 -5.93
N MET A 147 12.80 8.06 -5.31
CA MET A 147 13.82 7.30 -6.02
C MET A 147 13.23 6.15 -6.86
N PHE A 148 12.12 5.55 -6.42
CA PHE A 148 11.48 4.43 -7.09
C PHE A 148 11.00 4.80 -8.49
N ARG A 149 11.29 3.95 -9.46
CA ARG A 149 10.98 4.09 -10.89
C ARG A 149 10.15 2.92 -11.40
N ILE A 150 9.36 3.18 -12.43
CA ILE A 150 8.68 2.12 -13.16
C ILE A 150 9.75 1.20 -13.77
N GLY A 151 9.59 -0.10 -13.59
CA GLY A 151 10.56 -1.12 -13.96
C GLY A 151 11.43 -1.61 -12.79
N ASP A 152 11.44 -0.93 -11.65
CA ASP A 152 12.17 -1.40 -10.46
C ASP A 152 11.59 -2.72 -9.95
N ILE A 153 12.46 -3.64 -9.53
CA ILE A 153 12.08 -4.80 -8.74
C ILE A 153 11.99 -4.35 -7.28
N VAL A 154 10.83 -4.57 -6.67
CA VAL A 154 10.55 -4.14 -5.31
C VAL A 154 9.95 -5.28 -4.50
N GLU A 155 10.23 -5.26 -3.20
CA GLU A 155 9.48 -6.02 -2.20
C GLU A 155 8.52 -5.07 -1.50
N ALA A 156 7.24 -5.40 -1.47
CA ALA A 156 6.22 -4.68 -0.72
C ALA A 156 5.75 -5.53 0.47
N ASP A 157 5.73 -4.94 1.67
CA ASP A 157 5.00 -5.52 2.81
C ASP A 157 3.55 -5.03 2.75
N VAL A 158 2.61 -5.98 2.68
CA VAL A 158 1.20 -5.73 2.37
C VAL A 158 0.30 -6.21 3.49
N GLY A 159 -0.47 -5.30 4.06
CA GLY A 159 -1.57 -5.59 4.98
C GLY A 159 -2.92 -5.71 4.24
N PHE A 160 -3.95 -6.15 4.96
CA PHE A 160 -5.28 -6.43 4.39
C PHE A 160 -6.38 -5.75 5.18
N ILE A 161 -7.31 -5.11 4.48
CA ILE A 161 -8.47 -4.43 5.10
C ILE A 161 -9.76 -4.74 4.34
N ALA A 162 -10.88 -4.74 5.06
CA ALA A 162 -12.21 -4.75 4.45
C ALA A 162 -12.67 -3.30 4.23
N ILE A 163 -12.87 -2.92 2.97
CA ILE A 163 -13.31 -1.58 2.58
C ILE A 163 -14.83 -1.62 2.36
N PRO A 164 -15.62 -0.83 3.11
CA PRO A 164 -17.06 -0.77 2.93
C PRO A 164 -17.45 -0.12 1.60
N GLN A 165 -18.47 -0.66 0.94
CA GLN A 165 -19.07 -0.18 -0.30
C GLN A 165 -20.58 -0.46 -0.28
N ASP A 166 -21.40 0.55 0.02
CA ASP A 166 -22.88 0.50 -0.07
C ASP A 166 -23.53 -0.83 0.34
N GLY A 167 -23.30 -1.25 1.59
CA GLY A 167 -23.86 -2.49 2.16
C GLY A 167 -23.04 -3.76 1.90
N HIS A 168 -22.01 -3.66 1.06
CA HIS A 168 -21.03 -4.70 0.78
C HIS A 168 -19.64 -4.30 1.26
N TYR A 169 -18.70 -5.24 1.17
CA TYR A 169 -17.29 -5.00 1.46
C TYR A 169 -16.42 -5.57 0.35
N ARG A 170 -15.29 -4.93 0.07
CA ARG A 170 -14.23 -5.52 -0.75
C ARG A 170 -12.92 -5.62 0.02
N MET A 171 -12.07 -6.57 -0.34
CA MET A 171 -10.71 -6.61 0.18
C MET A 171 -9.88 -5.48 -0.43
N GLY A 172 -9.13 -4.77 0.41
CA GLY A 172 -8.12 -3.79 0.01
C GLY A 172 -6.73 -4.21 0.49
N LEU A 173 -5.72 -3.88 -0.31
CA LEU A 173 -4.32 -4.11 -0.01
C LEU A 173 -3.69 -2.82 0.52
N VAL A 174 -3.11 -2.89 1.72
CA VAL A 174 -2.51 -1.76 2.43
C VAL A 174 -1.00 -1.80 2.28
N LEU A 175 -0.41 -0.74 1.73
CA LEU A 175 1.05 -0.63 1.62
C LEU A 175 1.64 -0.34 3.01
N ARG A 176 2.43 -1.25 3.58
CA ARG A 176 3.12 -1.03 4.85
C ARG A 176 4.57 -0.62 4.64
N GLU A 177 5.26 -1.33 3.77
CA GLU A 177 6.64 -1.02 3.40
C GLU A 177 6.88 -1.25 1.91
N LEU A 178 7.84 -0.52 1.33
CA LEU A 178 8.31 -0.68 -0.03
C LEU A 178 9.84 -0.63 -0.05
N THR A 179 10.44 -1.71 -0.50
CA THR A 179 11.89 -1.89 -0.52
C THR A 179 12.37 -2.09 -1.95
N LEU A 180 13.30 -1.26 -2.41
CA LEU A 180 13.98 -1.48 -3.68
C LEU A 180 14.91 -2.69 -3.56
N VAL A 181 14.71 -3.68 -4.42
CA VAL A 181 15.54 -4.88 -4.51
C VAL A 181 16.56 -4.66 -5.62
N ASN A 182 17.83 -4.49 -5.26
CA ASN A 182 18.90 -4.42 -6.25
C ASN A 182 19.09 -5.80 -6.88
N SER A 183 18.65 -5.97 -8.12
CA SER A 183 19.07 -7.08 -8.98
C SER A 183 20.46 -6.74 -9.54
N SER A 184 21.45 -7.55 -9.17
CA SER A 184 22.79 -7.52 -9.79
C SER A 184 22.74 -7.95 -11.24
#